data_AF-A0A5Q4FE52-F1
#
_entry.id   AF-A0A5Q4FE52-F1
#
_cell.length_a   1.000
_cell.length_b   1.000
_cell.length_c   1.000
_cell.angle_alpha   90.00
_cell.angle_beta   90.00
_cell.angle_gamma   90.00
#
_symmetry.space_group_name_H-M   'P 1'
#
loop_
_entity.id
_entity.type
_entity.pdbx_description
1 polymer ?
#
loop_
_entity_poly.entity_id
_entity_poly.type
_entity_poly.pdbx_seq_one_letter_code
_entity_poly.pdbx_strand_id
1 'polypeptide(L)' 'MLALVVIGVGSMIGFGIKNIIQGKQDVTKILVYLVPAVIFGISYLITGAVTDAAMLTMLITMALLAVMLIITGLRTTFKF' A
#
# COMPACT_ATOMS: atom_id res chain seq x y z
N MET A 1 4.74 -0.78 -28.76
CA MET A 1 4.09 -0.41 -27.48
C MET A 1 4.46 -1.39 -26.36
N LEU A 2 4.25 -2.70 -26.53
CA LEU A 2 4.57 -3.73 -25.52
C LEU A 2 6.06 -3.76 -25.10
N ALA A 3 6.99 -3.67 -26.05
CA ALA A 3 8.43 -3.67 -25.77
C ALA A 3 8.87 -2.50 -24.86
N LEU A 4 8.28 -1.31 -25.05
CA LEU A 4 8.60 -0.13 -24.25
C LEU A 4 8.06 -0.27 -22.82
N VAL A 5 6.88 -0.88 -22.66
CA VAL A 5 6.28 -1.17 -21.36
C VAL A 5 7.12 -2.17 -20.59
N VAL A 6 7.59 -3.23 -21.23
CA VAL A 6 8.44 -4.25 -20.58
C VAL A 6 9.77 -3.64 -20.10
N ILE A 7 10.41 -2.79 -20.91
CA ILE A 7 11.65 -2.11 -20.53
C ILE A 7 11.41 -1.07 -19.42
N GLY A 8 10.31 -0.32 -19.51
CA GLY A 8 9.93 0.68 -18.49
C GLY A 8 9.64 0.04 -17.13
N VAL A 9 8.84 -1.03 -17.11
CA VAL A 9 8.53 -1.78 -15.89
C VAL A 9 9.78 -2.48 -15.36
N GLY A 10 10.57 -3.12 -16.22
CA GLY A 10 11.80 -3.81 -15.82
C GLY A 10 12.84 -2.87 -15.20
N SER A 11 13.03 -1.69 -15.78
CA SER A 11 13.94 -0.67 -15.22
C SER A 11 13.44 -0.14 -13.88
N MET A 12 12.13 0.14 -13.72
CA MET A 12 11.54 0.54 -12.44
C MET A 12 11.81 -0.48 -11.33
N ILE A 13 11.61 -1.77 -11.62
CA ILE A 13 11.85 -2.85 -10.65
C ILE A 13 13.33 -2.92 -10.28
N GLY A 14 14.24 -2.87 -11.27
CA GLY A 14 15.68 -2.90 -11.05
C GLY A 14 16.18 -1.73 -10.19
N PHE A 15 15.72 -0.50 -10.47
CA PHE A 15 16.07 0.67 -9.66
C PHE A 15 15.44 0.63 -8.26
N GLY A 16 14.21 0.12 -8.13
CA GLY A 16 13.56 -0.10 -6.84
C GLY A 16 14.36 -1.04 -5.93
N ILE A 17 14.74 -2.22 -6.44
CA ILE A 17 15.54 -3.20 -5.69
C ILE A 17 16.90 -2.60 -5.29
N LYS A 18 17.57 -1.92 -6.21
CA LYS A 18 18.86 -1.27 -5.92
C LYS A 18 18.74 -0.22 -4.81
N ASN A 19 17.66 0.57 -4.78
CA ASN A 19 17.43 1.57 -3.75
C ASN A 19 17.15 0.97 -2.38
N ILE A 20 16.50 -0.20 -2.32
CA ILE A 20 16.29 -0.97 -1.10
C ILE A 20 17.63 -1.49 -0.54
N ILE A 21 18.45 -2.12 -1.39
CA ILE A 21 19.76 -2.67 -0.98
C ILE A 21 20.70 -1.55 -0.51
N GLN A 22 20.62 -0.37 -1.13
CA GLN A 22 21.39 0.80 -0.73
C GLN A 22 20.86 1.50 0.53
N GLY A 23 19.79 0.99 1.16
CA GLY A 23 19.18 1.58 2.34
C GLY A 23 18.54 2.96 2.11
N LYS A 24 18.43 3.39 0.84
CA LYS A 24 17.84 4.70 0.47
C LYS A 24 16.33 4.72 0.64
N GLN A 25 15.72 3.55 0.71
CA GLN A 25 14.29 3.38 0.84
C GLN A 25 13.99 2.61 2.14
N ASP A 26 13.23 3.22 3.04
CA ASP A 26 12.77 2.56 4.26
C ASP A 26 11.89 1.36 3.91
N VAL A 27 12.38 0.15 4.20
CA VAL A 27 11.64 -1.10 3.97
C VAL A 27 10.27 -1.07 4.66
N THR A 28 10.21 -0.48 5.86
CA THR A 28 8.95 -0.28 6.60
C THR A 28 7.93 0.53 5.80
N LYS A 29 8.35 1.59 5.10
CA LYS A 29 7.45 2.39 4.27
C LYS A 29 6.97 1.61 3.05
N ILE A 30 7.84 0.79 2.46
CA ILE A 30 7.49 -0.09 1.33
C ILE A 30 6.43 -1.11 1.75
N LEU A 31 6.59 -1.73 2.93
CA LEU A 31 5.62 -2.68 3.45
C LEU A 31 4.26 -2.05 3.72
N VAL A 32 4.20 -0.78 4.11
CA VAL A 32 2.94 -0.05 4.30
C VAL A 32 2.18 0.10 2.96
N TYR A 33 2.86 0.22 1.83
CA TYR A 33 2.21 0.24 0.51
C TYR A 33 1.57 -1.10 0.13
N LEU A 34 2.02 -2.22 0.71
CA LEU A 34 1.41 -3.53 0.50
C LEU A 34 0.14 -3.77 1.34
N VAL A 35 -0.13 -2.93 2.34
CA VAL A 35 -1.25 -3.10 3.27
C VAL A 35 -2.60 -3.26 2.56
N PRO A 36 -2.98 -2.42 1.58
CA PRO A 36 -4.25 -2.58 0.86
C PRO A 36 -4.35 -3.91 0.10
N ALA A 37 -3.23 -4.39 -0.46
CA ALA A 37 -3.18 -5.66 -1.17
C ALA A 37 -3.35 -6.85 -0.22
N VAL A 38 -2.77 -6.77 0.98
CA VAL A 38 -2.94 -7.79 2.03
C VAL A 38 -4.38 -7.81 2.53
N ILE A 39 -4.98 -6.64 2.80
CA ILE A 39 -6.39 -6.54 3.21
C ILE A 39 -7.30 -7.15 2.14
N PHE A 40 -7.06 -6.83 0.87
CA PHE A 40 -7.81 -7.41 -0.24
C PHE A 40 -7.66 -8.93 -0.32
N GLY A 41 -6.43 -9.44 -0.21
CA GLY A 41 -6.18 -10.88 -0.18
C GLY A 41 -6.95 -11.58 0.93
N ILE A 42 -6.93 -11.03 2.15
CA ILE A 42 -7.67 -11.57 3.30
C ILE A 42 -9.18 -11.47 3.08
N SER A 43 -9.69 -10.33 2.62
CA SER A 43 -11.12 -10.14 2.35
C SER A 43 -11.61 -11.10 1.27
N TYR A 44 -10.81 -11.37 0.25
CA TYR A 44 -11.13 -12.34 -0.80
C TYR A 44 -11.16 -13.78 -0.28
N LEU A 45 -10.21 -14.16 0.58
CA LEU A 45 -10.21 -15.47 1.23
C LEU A 45 -11.45 -15.70 2.11
N ILE A 46 -12.02 -14.64 2.70
CA ILE A 46 -13.20 -14.72 3.56
C ILE A 46 -14.50 -14.71 2.74
N THR A 47 -14.62 -13.84 1.73
CA THR A 47 -15.87 -13.66 0.98
C THR A 47 -16.00 -14.58 -0.22
N GLY A 48 -14.89 -15.05 -0.80
CA GLY A 48 -14.87 -15.86 -2.02
C GLY A 48 -15.29 -15.11 -3.29
N ALA A 49 -15.79 -13.88 -3.17
CA ALA A 49 -16.27 -13.05 -4.25
C ALA A 49 -15.40 -11.79 -4.39
N VAL A 50 -14.91 -11.54 -5.61
CA VAL A 50 -14.01 -10.42 -5.91
C VAL A 50 -14.67 -9.07 -5.61
N THR A 51 -15.96 -8.94 -5.94
CA THR A 51 -16.73 -7.71 -5.72
C THR A 51 -16.86 -7.39 -4.22
N ASP A 52 -17.26 -8.37 -3.41
CA ASP A 52 -17.46 -8.18 -1.98
C ASP A 52 -16.13 -7.93 -1.25
N ALA A 53 -15.07 -8.63 -1.67
CA ALA A 53 -13.71 -8.39 -1.18
C ALA A 53 -13.22 -6.97 -1.48
N ALA A 54 -13.49 -6.45 -2.68
CA ALA A 54 -13.12 -5.10 -3.07
C ALA A 54 -13.87 -4.04 -2.24
N MET A 55 -15.18 -4.24 -2.03
CA MET A 55 -15.99 -3.35 -1.20
C MET A 55 -15.51 -3.34 0.26
N LEU A 56 -15.24 -4.51 0.84
CA LEU A 56 -14.70 -4.63 2.20
C LEU A 56 -13.33 -3.96 2.34
N THR A 57 -12.45 -4.17 1.36
CA THR A 57 -11.13 -3.53 1.35
C THR A 57 -11.25 -2.02 1.31
N MET A 58 -12.14 -1.50 0.46
CA MET A 58 -12.44 -0.06 0.39
C MET A 58 -12.93 0.45 1.74
N LEU A 59 -13.90 -0.23 2.36
CA LEU A 59 -14.46 0.17 3.64
C LEU A 59 -13.37 0.20 4.75
N ILE A 60 -12.57 -0.85 4.84
CA ILE A 60 -11.51 -0.99 5.85
C ILE A 60 -10.44 0.10 5.67
N THR A 61 -10.01 0.33 4.43
CA THR A 61 -8.99 1.36 4.15
C THR A 61 -9.51 2.77 4.43
N MET A 62 -10.79 3.06 4.13
CA MET A 62 -11.41 4.33 4.50
C MET A 62 -11.51 4.50 6.02
N ALA A 63 -11.88 3.45 6.76
CA ALA A 63 -11.92 3.50 8.22
C ALA A 63 -10.53 3.76 8.82
N LEU A 64 -9.49 3.08 8.31
CA LEU A 64 -8.11 3.31 8.72
C LEU A 64 -7.64 4.74 8.45
N LEU A 65 -8.00 5.31 7.31
CA LEU A 65 -7.69 6.71 6.99
C LEU A 65 -8.37 7.68 7.95
N ALA A 66 -9.64 7.44 8.28
CA ALA A 66 -10.36 8.28 9.25
C ALA A 66 -9.67 8.26 10.63
N VAL A 67 -9.29 7.08 11.12
CA VAL A 67 -8.55 6.94 12.40
C VAL A 67 -7.18 7.63 12.32
N MET A 68 -6.44 7.43 11.23
CA MET A 68 -5.14 8.07 11.01
C MET A 68 -5.24 9.59 10.98
N LEU A 69 -6.29 10.15 10.38
CA LEU A 69 -6.52 11.59 10.38
C LEU A 69 -6.77 12.14 11.77
N ILE A 70 -7.55 11.44 12.60
CA ILE A 70 -7.76 11.83 14.00
C ILE A 70 -6.43 11.81 14.76
N ILE A 71 -5.65 10.73 14.63
CA ILE A 71 -4.34 10.61 15.30
C ILE A 71 -3.36 11.70 14.81
N THR A 72 -3.32 11.96 13.51
CA THR A 72 -2.43 12.98 12.92
C THR A 72 -2.85 14.39 13.34
N GLY A 73 -4.15 14.65 13.38
CA GLY A 73 -4.72 15.90 13.91
C GLY A 73 -4.36 16.10 15.37
N LEU A 74 -4.52 15.08 16.21
CA LEU A 74 -4.13 15.11 17.62
C LEU A 74 -2.62 15.37 17.80
N ARG A 75 -1.74 14.68 17.04
CA ARG A 75 -0.29 14.94 17.09
C ARG A 75 0.07 16.38 16.72
N THR A 76 -0.57 16.91 15.68
CA THR A 76 -0.32 18.28 15.21
C THR A 76 -0.76 19.32 16.24
N THR A 77 -1.93 19.11 16.87
CA THR A 77 -2.47 20.03 17.87
C THR A 77 -1.69 19.99 19.19
N PHE A 78 -1.26 18.82 19.64
CA PHE A 78 -0.61 18.67 20.94
C PHE A 78 0.92 18.77 20.90
N LYS A 79 1.54 19.02 19.73
CA LYS A 79 3.00 19.16 19.54
C LYS A 79 3.81 18.09 20.29
N PHE A 80 3.47 16.82 20.07
CA PHE A 80 4.34 15.69 20.40
C PHE A 80 5.15 15.30 19.17
#